data_AF-A0A0Q6VSQ3-F1
#
_entry.id   AF-A0A0Q6VSQ3-F1
#
_cell.length_a   1.000
_cell.length_b   1.000
_cell.length_c   1.000
_cell.angle_alpha   90.00
_cell.angle_beta   90.00
_cell.angle_gamma   90.00
#
_symmetry.space_group_name_H-M   'P 1'
#
loop_
_entity.id
_entity.type
_entity.pdbx_description
1 polymer ?
#
loop_
_entity_poly.entity_id
_entity_poly.type
_entity_poly.pdbx_seq_one_letter_code
_entity_poly.pdbx_strand_id
1 'polypeptide(L)'
;VAAINPVVAVGDCRFIGATLWTDFAVSIGDDEHIPPEERRVKALELVPSRMMDFQCIYRSDARRMGEKGMVTVREILERHSESLKFIDRELSLAFQGGTVVVTHHAPLMQSFDPAFFGNVTNAAFASDLSDLILRRWPSLWVHGHIHKFRDYMADHTRVICNPLGYRGEFYTSGFRPGFVIDL
;
A
#
# COMPACT_ATOMS: atom_id res chain seq x y z
N VAL A 1 9.53 3.66 12.75
CA VAL A 1 9.21 4.32 11.46
C VAL A 1 8.08 5.34 11.68
N ALA A 2 8.38 6.64 11.61
CA ALA A 2 7.35 7.67 11.70
C ALA A 2 6.44 7.58 10.46
N ALA A 3 5.12 7.47 10.66
CA ALA A 3 4.16 7.62 9.57
C ALA A 3 4.07 9.13 9.26
N ILE A 4 4.72 9.55 8.18
CA ILE A 4 4.56 10.92 7.69
C ILE A 4 3.35 10.87 6.76
N ASN A 5 2.32 11.63 7.13
CA ASN A 5 1.10 11.81 6.34
C ASN A 5 1.06 13.26 5.85
N PRO A 6 1.85 13.65 4.83
CA PRO A 6 1.90 15.01 4.35
C PRO A 6 0.80 15.28 3.31
N VAL A 7 0.42 16.55 3.21
CA VAL A 7 -0.30 17.09 2.04
C VAL A 7 0.54 18.22 1.47
N VAL A 8 0.69 18.25 0.14
CA VAL A 8 1.36 19.34 -0.55
C VAL A 8 0.62 19.67 -1.85
N ALA A 9 0.52 20.96 -2.18
CA ALA A 9 0.00 21.41 -3.46
C ALA A 9 1.15 21.88 -4.36
N VAL A 10 1.15 21.46 -5.61
CA VAL A 10 2.13 21.84 -6.63
C VAL A 10 1.38 22.07 -7.94
N GLY A 11 1.41 23.31 -8.44
CA GLY A 11 0.56 23.72 -9.56
C GLY A 11 -0.92 23.49 -9.23
N ASP A 12 -1.66 22.91 -10.18
CA ASP A 12 -3.09 22.60 -10.04
C ASP A 12 -3.33 21.19 -9.47
N CYS A 13 -2.34 20.61 -8.79
CA CYS A 13 -2.41 19.28 -8.21
C CYS A 13 -2.16 19.30 -6.70
N ARG A 14 -2.96 18.51 -5.96
CA ARG A 14 -2.72 18.20 -4.55
C ARG A 14 -2.22 16.77 -4.42
N PHE A 15 -1.16 16.58 -3.64
CA PHE A 15 -0.57 15.29 -3.34
C PHE A 15 -0.84 14.93 -1.87
N ILE A 16 -1.41 13.75 -1.65
CA ILE A 16 -1.67 13.18 -0.33
C ILE A 16 -0.73 11.99 -0.16
N GLY A 17 0.24 12.12 0.74
CA GLY A 17 1.22 11.07 1.02
C GLY A 17 0.83 10.23 2.23
N ALA A 18 1.09 8.93 2.18
CA ALA A 18 1.12 8.07 3.36
C ALA A 18 2.03 6.86 3.11
N THR A 19 2.51 6.18 4.15
CA THR A 19 3.07 4.84 3.94
C THR A 19 1.99 3.86 3.51
N LEU A 20 0.77 4.00 4.04
CA LEU A 20 -0.33 3.06 3.91
C LEU A 20 0.19 1.64 4.14
N TRP A 21 0.55 1.29 5.38
CA TRP A 21 0.76 -0.12 5.71
C TRP A 21 -0.50 -0.95 5.37
N THR A 22 -0.46 -2.28 5.41
CA THR A 22 -1.61 -3.10 5.02
C THR A 22 -2.53 -3.46 6.18
N ASP A 23 -3.75 -3.85 5.83
CA ASP A 23 -4.73 -4.44 6.75
C ASP A 23 -4.73 -5.97 6.74
N PHE A 24 -3.88 -6.60 5.93
CA PHE A 24 -3.76 -8.05 5.75
C PHE A 24 -5.04 -8.78 5.33
N ALA A 25 -6.06 -8.06 4.83
CA ALA A 25 -7.38 -8.65 4.57
C ALA A 25 -7.66 -8.90 3.08
N VAL A 26 -6.67 -8.71 2.22
CA VAL A 26 -6.77 -8.98 0.78
C VAL A 26 -6.92 -10.46 0.48
N SER A 27 -7.50 -10.75 -0.69
CA SER A 27 -7.67 -12.12 -1.18
C SER A 27 -6.33 -12.64 -1.69
N ILE A 28 -6.09 -13.91 -1.42
CA ILE A 28 -4.91 -14.65 -1.83
C ILE A 28 -5.33 -15.94 -2.54
N GLY A 29 -5.06 -16.00 -3.84
CA GLY A 29 -5.52 -17.14 -4.64
C GLY A 29 -7.03 -17.06 -4.86
N ASP A 30 -7.73 -18.19 -4.77
CA ASP A 30 -9.18 -18.30 -5.02
C ASP A 30 -10.05 -18.11 -3.75
N ASP A 31 -9.60 -17.28 -2.80
CA ASP A 31 -10.25 -17.11 -1.51
C ASP A 31 -11.17 -15.88 -1.40
N GLU A 32 -11.61 -15.31 -2.54
CA GLU A 32 -12.50 -14.13 -2.53
C GLU A 32 -13.83 -14.39 -1.79
N HIS A 33 -14.26 -15.66 -1.73
CA HIS A 33 -15.44 -16.10 -1.02
C HIS A 33 -15.27 -16.09 0.51
N ILE A 34 -14.04 -15.99 1.02
CA ILE A 34 -13.75 -15.91 2.45
C ILE A 34 -13.87 -14.46 2.93
N PRO A 35 -14.54 -14.19 4.07
CA PRO A 35 -14.63 -12.84 4.62
C PRO A 35 -13.26 -12.20 4.89
N PRO A 36 -13.08 -10.89 4.67
CA PRO A 36 -11.81 -10.19 4.90
C PRO A 36 -11.23 -10.41 6.32
N GLU A 37 -12.08 -10.47 7.34
CA GLU A 37 -11.69 -10.70 8.72
C GLU A 37 -11.06 -12.09 8.93
N GLU A 38 -11.59 -13.12 8.28
CA GLU A 38 -11.06 -14.49 8.36
C GLU A 38 -9.74 -14.60 7.59
N ARG A 39 -9.65 -13.98 6.40
CA ARG A 39 -8.39 -13.87 5.64
C ARG A 39 -7.31 -13.18 6.44
N ARG A 40 -7.66 -12.08 7.11
CA ARG A 40 -6.76 -11.34 8.01
C ARG A 40 -6.23 -12.24 9.12
N VAL A 41 -7.08 -13.01 9.82
CA VAL A 41 -6.63 -13.92 10.90
C VAL A 41 -5.54 -14.87 10.39
N LYS A 42 -5.76 -15.51 9.24
CA LYS A 42 -4.78 -16.42 8.62
C LYS A 42 -3.48 -15.71 8.24
N ALA A 43 -3.56 -14.50 7.68
CA ALA A 43 -2.39 -13.71 7.33
C ALA A 43 -1.59 -13.30 8.58
N LEU A 44 -2.26 -12.88 9.65
CA LEU A 44 -1.63 -12.48 10.91
C LEU A 44 -0.86 -13.63 11.58
N GLU A 45 -1.28 -14.88 11.38
CA GLU A 45 -0.57 -16.06 11.87
C GLU A 45 0.71 -16.33 11.06
N LEU A 46 0.63 -16.25 9.74
CA LEU A 46 1.69 -16.76 8.85
C LEU A 46 2.70 -15.69 8.45
N VAL A 47 2.25 -14.47 8.16
CA VAL A 47 3.08 -13.39 7.61
C VAL A 47 4.27 -13.03 8.51
N PRO A 48 4.15 -12.89 9.84
CA PRO A 48 5.28 -12.45 10.67
C PRO A 48 6.49 -13.38 10.63
N SER A 49 6.25 -14.69 10.43
CA SER A 49 7.33 -15.68 10.31
C SER A 49 7.98 -15.69 8.93
N ARG A 50 7.35 -15.09 7.91
CA ARG A 50 7.74 -15.16 6.49
C ARG A 50 8.23 -13.83 5.92
N MET A 51 8.02 -12.72 6.62
CA MET A 51 8.41 -11.38 6.18
C MET A 51 9.56 -10.83 7.01
N MET A 52 10.59 -10.32 6.32
CA MET A 52 11.77 -9.73 6.96
C MET A 52 11.45 -8.47 7.76
N ASP A 53 10.35 -7.79 7.44
CA ASP A 53 9.88 -6.61 8.15
C ASP A 53 9.77 -6.86 9.66
N PHE A 54 9.23 -8.00 10.07
CA PHE A 54 9.06 -8.38 11.49
C PHE A 54 10.36 -8.84 12.17
N GLN A 55 11.44 -8.94 11.42
CA GLN A 55 12.77 -9.36 11.90
C GLN A 55 13.78 -8.22 11.86
N CYS A 56 13.56 -7.21 11.01
CA CYS A 56 14.53 -6.15 10.74
C CYS A 56 14.00 -4.73 10.96
N ILE A 57 12.68 -4.52 11.01
CA ILE A 57 12.10 -3.20 11.24
C ILE A 57 11.80 -3.05 12.72
N TYR A 58 12.42 -2.04 13.33
CA TYR A 58 12.10 -1.65 14.70
C TYR A 58 10.80 -0.84 14.76
N ARG A 59 10.04 -1.11 15.81
CA ARG A 59 8.90 -0.29 16.22
C ARG A 59 9.32 1.14 16.59
N SER A 60 8.37 2.06 16.51
CA SER A 60 8.65 3.50 16.68
C SER A 60 8.68 3.97 18.13
N ASP A 61 8.05 3.24 19.04
CA ASP A 61 8.02 3.53 20.47
C ASP A 61 9.33 3.18 21.18
N ALA A 62 9.51 3.77 22.36
CA ALA A 62 10.68 3.51 23.19
C ALA A 62 10.75 2.02 23.56
N ARG A 63 11.93 1.41 23.34
CA ARG A 63 12.14 0.00 23.67
C ARG A 63 12.26 -0.17 25.19
N ARG A 64 11.62 -1.20 25.73
CA ARG A 64 11.86 -1.62 27.12
C ARG A 64 13.18 -2.38 27.22
N MET A 65 13.82 -2.34 28.39
CA MET A 65 15.06 -3.09 28.63
C MET A 65 14.82 -4.59 28.39
N GLY A 66 15.62 -5.20 27.51
CA GLY A 66 15.49 -6.61 27.11
C GLY A 66 14.49 -6.90 25.99
N GLU A 67 13.76 -5.90 25.49
CA GLU A 67 12.86 -6.05 24.34
C GLU A 67 13.64 -5.97 23.02
N LYS A 68 13.35 -6.87 22.07
CA LYS A 68 13.88 -6.73 20.70
C LYS A 68 13.36 -5.47 19.99
N GLY A 69 12.13 -5.08 20.31
CA GLY A 69 11.48 -3.89 19.76
C GLY A 69 11.22 -4.00 18.25
N MET A 70 10.89 -5.18 17.75
CA MET A 70 10.49 -5.34 16.34
C MET A 70 9.05 -4.84 16.15
N VAL A 71 8.75 -4.37 14.94
CA VAL A 71 7.39 -3.98 14.54
C VAL A 71 6.44 -5.16 14.74
N THR A 72 5.22 -4.86 15.18
CA THR A 72 4.18 -5.88 15.39
C THR A 72 3.06 -5.74 14.36
N VAL A 73 2.33 -6.83 14.13
CA VAL A 73 1.15 -6.78 13.25
C VAL A 73 0.10 -5.80 13.73
N ARG A 74 -0.06 -5.68 15.05
CA ARG A 74 -0.97 -4.72 15.66
C ARG A 74 -0.59 -3.28 15.32
N GLU A 75 0.69 -2.96 15.45
CA GLU A 75 1.21 -1.64 15.13
C GLU A 75 1.08 -1.32 13.62
N ILE A 76 1.26 -2.32 12.75
CA ILE A 76 1.00 -2.18 11.32
C ILE A 76 -0.48 -1.86 11.05
N LEU A 77 -1.41 -2.61 11.67
CA LEU A 77 -2.85 -2.40 11.53
C LEU A 77 -3.29 -1.01 12.04
N GLU A 78 -2.76 -0.58 13.18
CA GLU A 78 -3.02 0.75 13.74
C GLU A 78 -2.58 1.85 12.75
N ARG A 79 -1.37 1.72 12.18
CA ARG A 79 -0.86 2.67 11.18
C ARG A 79 -1.59 2.64 9.85
N HIS A 80 -2.03 1.47 9.40
CA HIS A 80 -2.90 1.35 8.24
C HIS A 80 -4.19 2.15 8.48
N SER A 81 -4.85 1.93 9.61
CA SER A 81 -6.08 2.63 9.97
C SER A 81 -5.88 4.15 10.04
N GLU A 82 -4.80 4.62 10.64
CA GLU A 82 -4.45 6.04 10.70
C GLU A 82 -4.21 6.64 9.29
N SER A 83 -3.44 5.94 8.45
CA SER A 83 -3.17 6.36 7.07
C SER A 83 -4.46 6.43 6.25
N LEU A 84 -5.32 5.41 6.37
CA LEU A 84 -6.56 5.32 5.63
C LEU A 84 -7.55 6.42 6.04
N LYS A 85 -7.70 6.67 7.34
CA LYS A 85 -8.52 7.79 7.87
C LYS A 85 -8.01 9.15 7.40
N PHE A 86 -6.69 9.32 7.36
CA PHE A 86 -6.07 10.53 6.86
C PHE A 86 -6.37 10.73 5.37
N ILE A 87 -6.10 9.72 4.53
CA ILE A 87 -6.36 9.78 3.08
C ILE A 87 -7.84 10.06 2.81
N ASP A 88 -8.76 9.33 3.45
CA ASP A 88 -10.21 9.53 3.25
C ASP A 88 -10.66 10.94 3.65
N ARG A 89 -10.13 11.47 4.76
CA ARG A 89 -10.40 12.85 5.19
C ARG A 89 -9.88 13.86 4.16
N GLU A 90 -8.62 13.77 3.74
CA GLU A 90 -8.03 14.74 2.81
C GLU A 90 -8.70 14.69 1.42
N LEU A 91 -9.07 13.50 0.95
CA LEU A 91 -9.85 13.33 -0.27
C LEU A 91 -11.28 13.88 -0.16
N SER A 92 -11.86 13.93 1.04
CA SER A 92 -13.17 14.55 1.26
C SER A 92 -13.16 16.07 1.13
N LEU A 93 -11.99 16.70 1.27
CA LEU A 93 -11.85 18.14 1.17
C LEU A 93 -11.81 18.54 -0.31
N ALA A 94 -12.71 19.44 -0.70
CA ALA A 94 -12.75 19.98 -2.05
C ALA A 94 -11.40 20.63 -2.42
N PHE A 95 -10.97 20.41 -3.65
CA PHE A 95 -9.76 20.99 -4.21
C PHE A 95 -10.02 21.32 -5.67
N GLN A 96 -9.59 22.51 -6.11
CA GLN A 96 -9.65 22.88 -7.52
C GLN A 96 -8.45 22.28 -8.23
N GLY A 97 -8.69 21.29 -9.10
CA GLY A 97 -7.65 20.58 -9.86
C GLY A 97 -7.55 19.09 -9.50
N GLY A 98 -6.46 18.45 -9.90
CA GLY A 98 -6.24 17.02 -9.70
C GLY A 98 -5.84 16.68 -8.27
N THR A 99 -6.32 15.55 -7.74
CA THR A 99 -5.80 15.01 -6.48
C THR A 99 -5.07 13.68 -6.73
N VAL A 100 -3.83 13.63 -6.29
CA VAL A 100 -2.92 12.48 -6.41
C VAL A 100 -2.69 11.88 -5.04
N VAL A 101 -2.87 10.58 -4.90
CA VAL A 101 -2.50 9.83 -3.70
C VAL A 101 -1.19 9.11 -3.94
N VAL A 102 -0.25 9.19 -3.00
CA VAL A 102 1.05 8.53 -3.08
C VAL A 102 1.25 7.65 -1.86
N THR A 103 1.36 6.33 -2.08
CA THR A 103 1.54 5.34 -1.02
C THR A 103 2.76 4.46 -1.22
N HIS A 104 3.23 3.79 -0.16
CA HIS A 104 4.22 2.74 -0.33
C HIS A 104 3.56 1.44 -0.77
N HIS A 105 2.59 0.94 -0.02
CA HIS A 105 1.87 -0.30 -0.35
C HIS A 105 0.76 -0.04 -1.36
N ALA A 106 0.38 -1.09 -2.08
CA ALA A 106 -0.61 -0.99 -3.15
C ALA A 106 -2.03 -0.80 -2.58
N PRO A 107 -2.87 0.04 -3.20
CA PRO A 107 -4.25 0.25 -2.77
C PRO A 107 -5.19 -0.89 -3.18
N LEU A 108 -4.73 -1.79 -4.05
CA LEU A 108 -5.55 -2.76 -4.76
C LEU A 108 -4.74 -4.00 -5.15
N MET A 109 -5.37 -5.17 -5.12
CA MET A 109 -4.76 -6.47 -5.43
C MET A 109 -4.44 -6.67 -6.91
N GLN A 110 -5.10 -5.92 -7.80
CA GLN A 110 -4.86 -5.89 -9.25
C GLN A 110 -3.40 -5.55 -9.59
N SER A 111 -2.68 -4.98 -8.62
CA SER A 111 -1.26 -4.70 -8.70
C SER A 111 -0.35 -5.94 -8.54
N PHE A 112 -0.83 -7.05 -7.99
CA PHE A 112 -0.01 -8.24 -7.75
C PHE A 112 0.59 -8.84 -9.03
N ASP A 113 1.71 -9.54 -8.88
CA ASP A 113 2.26 -10.37 -9.94
C ASP A 113 1.58 -11.75 -9.88
N PRO A 114 1.00 -12.24 -11.01
CA PRO A 114 0.42 -13.57 -11.06
C PRO A 114 1.36 -14.69 -10.61
N ALA A 115 2.69 -14.49 -10.68
CA ALA A 115 3.68 -15.44 -10.17
C ALA A 115 3.57 -15.71 -8.66
N PHE A 116 2.91 -14.83 -7.91
CA PHE A 116 2.68 -14.98 -6.46
C PHE A 116 1.24 -15.33 -6.11
N PHE A 117 0.45 -15.82 -7.08
CA PHE A 117 -0.93 -16.26 -6.83
C PHE A 117 -0.99 -17.27 -5.66
N GLY A 118 -1.93 -17.07 -4.73
CA GLY A 118 -2.09 -17.90 -3.53
C GLY A 118 -1.03 -17.72 -2.44
N ASN A 119 -0.01 -16.87 -2.62
CA ASN A 119 0.99 -16.66 -1.59
C ASN A 119 0.46 -15.75 -0.46
N VAL A 120 0.40 -16.29 0.76
CA VAL A 120 -0.07 -15.57 1.95
C VAL A 120 0.69 -14.28 2.23
N THR A 121 1.96 -14.18 1.83
CA THR A 121 2.72 -12.95 2.06
C THR A 121 2.15 -11.76 1.27
N ASN A 122 1.38 -11.97 0.19
CA ASN A 122 0.71 -10.90 -0.54
C ASN A 122 -0.18 -10.02 0.34
N ALA A 123 -0.70 -10.57 1.45
CA ALA A 123 -1.43 -9.81 2.46
C ALA A 123 -0.62 -8.67 3.10
N ALA A 124 0.71 -8.74 3.04
CA ALA A 124 1.61 -7.68 3.50
C ALA A 124 1.90 -6.60 2.44
N PHE A 125 1.42 -6.73 1.19
CA PHE A 125 1.80 -5.83 0.09
C PHE A 125 0.68 -4.91 -0.40
N ALA A 126 -0.59 -5.27 -0.20
CA ALA A 126 -1.74 -4.47 -0.60
C ALA A 126 -2.87 -4.54 0.43
N SER A 127 -3.79 -3.58 0.33
CA SER A 127 -5.14 -3.63 0.89
C SER A 127 -6.17 -3.58 -0.25
N ASP A 128 -7.44 -3.86 0.05
CA ASP A 128 -8.53 -3.61 -0.90
C ASP A 128 -9.21 -2.28 -0.58
N LEU A 129 -8.83 -1.22 -1.31
CA LEU A 129 -9.39 0.12 -1.16
C LEU A 129 -10.41 0.45 -2.26
N SER A 130 -11.02 -0.55 -2.90
CA SER A 130 -11.99 -0.36 -4.00
C SER A 130 -13.13 0.59 -3.62
N ASP A 131 -13.70 0.44 -2.41
CA ASP A 131 -14.76 1.33 -1.91
C ASP A 131 -14.29 2.78 -1.73
N LEU A 132 -13.08 2.99 -1.19
CA LEU A 132 -12.55 4.33 -1.01
C LEU A 132 -12.32 5.01 -2.36
N ILE A 133 -11.73 4.29 -3.32
CA ILE A 133 -11.48 4.78 -4.67
C ILE A 133 -12.81 5.17 -5.34
N LEU A 134 -13.82 4.30 -5.28
CA LEU A 134 -15.16 4.55 -5.82
C LEU A 134 -15.85 5.75 -5.19
N ARG A 135 -15.67 5.99 -3.87
CA ARG A 135 -16.32 7.12 -3.19
C ARG A 135 -15.60 8.46 -3.35
N ARG A 136 -14.29 8.45 -3.60
CA ARG A 136 -13.44 9.65 -3.52
C ARG A 136 -12.82 10.08 -4.85
N TRP A 137 -12.73 9.18 -5.83
CA TRP A 137 -12.22 9.43 -7.18
C TRP A 137 -10.97 10.32 -7.24
N PRO A 138 -9.86 9.97 -6.55
CA PRO A 138 -8.60 10.64 -6.83
C PRO A 138 -8.24 10.46 -8.31
N SER A 139 -7.65 11.48 -8.93
CA SER A 139 -7.27 11.43 -10.35
C SER A 139 -6.21 10.36 -10.61
N LEU A 140 -5.27 10.21 -9.67
CA LEU A 140 -4.15 9.28 -9.77
C LEU A 140 -3.80 8.71 -8.39
N TRP A 141 -3.47 7.42 -8.36
CA TRP A 141 -2.87 6.74 -7.22
C TRP A 141 -1.52 6.13 -7.61
N VAL A 142 -0.44 6.63 -7.02
CA VAL A 142 0.91 6.09 -7.22
C VAL A 142 1.30 5.24 -6.02
N HIS A 143 1.77 4.02 -6.25
CA HIS A 143 2.29 3.16 -5.20
C HIS A 143 3.62 2.47 -5.57
N GLY A 144 4.20 1.76 -4.62
CA GLY A 144 5.43 0.99 -4.77
C GLY A 144 5.31 -0.44 -4.27
N HIS A 145 6.40 -0.91 -3.65
CA HIS A 145 6.54 -2.14 -2.85
C HIS A 145 6.41 -3.49 -3.59
N ILE A 146 5.57 -3.60 -4.61
CA ILE A 146 5.33 -4.85 -5.37
C ILE A 146 6.43 -5.20 -6.39
N HIS A 147 7.39 -4.30 -6.59
CA HIS A 147 8.54 -4.46 -7.49
C HIS A 147 8.18 -4.82 -8.94
N LYS A 148 6.99 -4.40 -9.39
CA LYS A 148 6.51 -4.58 -10.76
C LYS A 148 5.82 -3.34 -11.27
N PHE A 149 6.07 -3.01 -12.54
CA PHE A 149 5.38 -1.95 -13.23
C PHE A 149 3.90 -2.28 -13.37
N ARG A 150 3.04 -1.35 -12.98
CA ARG A 150 1.58 -1.43 -13.12
C ARG A 150 1.06 -0.08 -13.59
N ASP A 151 0.10 -0.12 -14.50
CA ASP A 151 -0.58 1.06 -15.02
C ASP A 151 -1.96 0.60 -15.49
N TYR A 152 -2.98 0.90 -14.69
CA TYR A 152 -4.34 0.44 -14.93
C TYR A 152 -5.36 1.44 -14.38
N MET A 153 -6.61 1.33 -14.83
CA MET A 153 -7.72 2.10 -14.29
C MET A 153 -8.45 1.26 -13.23
N ALA A 154 -8.75 1.88 -12.10
CA ALA A 154 -9.68 1.37 -11.11
C ALA A 154 -10.80 2.42 -10.96
N ASP A 155 -11.96 2.11 -11.55
CA ASP A 155 -13.02 3.10 -11.74
C ASP A 155 -12.50 4.37 -12.46
N HIS A 156 -12.70 5.56 -11.89
CA HIS A 156 -12.21 6.82 -12.44
C HIS A 156 -10.78 7.19 -12.01
N THR A 157 -10.08 6.32 -11.27
CA THR A 157 -8.73 6.55 -10.77
C THR A 157 -7.71 5.75 -11.58
N ARG A 158 -6.68 6.42 -12.10
CA ARG A 158 -5.51 5.72 -12.66
C ARG A 158 -4.63 5.24 -11.51
N VAL A 159 -4.19 3.98 -11.52
CA VAL A 159 -3.31 3.39 -10.51
C VAL A 159 -2.00 2.99 -11.16
N ILE A 160 -0.89 3.47 -10.59
CA ILE A 160 0.45 3.31 -11.17
C ILE A 160 1.46 2.83 -10.13
N CYS A 161 2.28 1.88 -10.55
CA CYS A 161 3.50 1.47 -9.89
C CYS A 161 4.64 1.51 -10.91
N ASN A 162 5.73 2.22 -10.64
CA ASN A 162 6.92 2.19 -11.49
C ASN A 162 8.20 1.99 -10.65
N PRO A 163 8.34 0.84 -9.96
CA PRO A 163 9.46 0.61 -9.06
C PRO A 163 10.68 0.15 -9.86
N LEU A 164 11.87 0.64 -9.48
CA LEU A 164 13.13 0.13 -10.04
C LEU A 164 13.36 -1.35 -9.67
N GLY A 165 12.99 -1.72 -8.43
CA GLY A 165 13.28 -3.03 -7.83
C GLY A 165 14.73 -3.14 -7.34
N TYR A 166 15.10 -4.34 -6.89
CA TYR A 166 16.48 -4.67 -6.55
C TYR A 166 17.35 -4.90 -7.80
N ARG A 167 18.67 -4.92 -7.62
CA ARG A 167 19.63 -5.13 -8.72
C ARG A 167 19.35 -6.37 -9.57
N GLY A 168 18.87 -7.45 -8.95
CA GLY A 168 18.49 -8.69 -9.65
C GLY A 168 17.15 -8.62 -10.39
N GLU A 169 16.35 -7.59 -10.13
CA GLU A 169 14.99 -7.42 -10.66
C GLU A 169 14.92 -6.41 -11.78
N PHE A 170 16.01 -5.72 -12.14
CA PHE A 170 15.99 -4.67 -13.16
C PHE A 170 15.39 -5.10 -14.51
N TYR A 171 15.53 -6.38 -14.87
CA TYR A 171 14.98 -6.94 -16.11
C TYR A 171 13.57 -7.52 -15.97
N THR A 172 13.07 -7.69 -14.73
CA THR A 172 11.79 -8.32 -14.44
C THR A 172 10.78 -7.37 -13.81
N SER A 173 11.24 -6.25 -13.23
CA SER A 173 10.39 -5.21 -12.64
C SER A 173 9.58 -4.47 -13.70
N GLY A 174 10.09 -4.38 -14.93
CA GLY A 174 9.44 -3.62 -16.00
C GLY A 174 9.53 -2.10 -15.79
N PHE A 175 10.49 -1.65 -14.95
CA PHE A 175 10.75 -0.23 -14.71
C PHE A 175 10.86 0.55 -16.02
N ARG A 176 10.13 1.67 -16.08
CA ARG A 176 10.12 2.58 -17.23
C ARG A 176 10.90 3.84 -16.90
N PRO A 177 12.15 4.01 -17.36
CA PRO A 177 12.91 5.23 -17.15
C PRO A 177 12.25 6.39 -17.91
N GLY A 178 12.20 7.58 -17.29
CA GLY A 178 11.59 8.76 -17.91
C GLY A 178 10.07 8.65 -18.10
N PHE A 179 9.39 7.79 -17.35
CA PHE A 179 7.94 7.67 -17.39
C PHE A 179 7.28 8.95 -16.84
N VAL A 180 6.48 9.59 -17.67
CA VAL A 180 5.75 10.83 -17.39
C VAL A 180 4.26 10.59 -17.54
N ILE A 181 3.48 11.26 -16.70
CA ILE A 181 2.01 11.23 -16.70
C ILE A 181 1.55 12.69 -16.76
N ASP A 182 0.66 12.99 -17.69
CA ASP A 182 -0.06 14.26 -17.74
C ASP A 182 -1.32 14.15 -16.86
N LEU A 183 -1.55 15.17 -16.03
CA LEU A 183 -2.64 15.26 -15.05
C LEU A 183 -3.57 16.42 -15.38
#